data_AF-A0A557ZXP5-F1
#
_entry.id   AF-A0A557ZXP5-F1
#
_cell.length_a   1.000
_cell.length_b   1.000
_cell.length_c   1.000
_cell.angle_alpha   90.00
_cell.angle_beta   90.00
_cell.angle_gamma   90.00
#
_symmetry.space_group_name_H-M   'P 1'
#
loop_
_entity.id
_entity.type
_entity.pdbx_description
1 polymer ?
#
loop_
_entity_poly.entity_id
_entity_poly.type
_entity_poly.pdbx_seq_one_letter_code
_entity_poly.pdbx_strand_id
1 'polypeptide(L)'
;MTGRPRRCRVCGVRPPAMREVPYCFQCWPGGPIAPPPCRKCGSTNDYYTSGLCARCHSHAPGEKSPLWQSPGTLARQTVVVDSCLDCHAWGVTRTYGWLCVGCRSWREKYRHKGVCDTCGNEVALNEGGSCRLCCKTRSLLAQDRDQRPSSISLAEANVFGQQLFFAGMWHREGQGQRPYVKKTIPPNLSLLHPVPYEQLVLLELPRDLKAGLRKGFPPPPDPAREAAWHQFVREHAAAHGWSRTVTERAQRAIRMLLGMQDTPGAAIRASDVLPLSRIRHPVRPVLDVLTVAGMLADDRVPPTERWFQLQITGLPEDIRHELEVWFDIARNGSTTPPRFRPRSDNTVRSQLGYALPIIRAWARTHPSLREIGRDDVLAALPPSGSPRSSTLQGLRSIFRILKARKLTFINPTTRISVPTPDKHVPAPIDLTELRGALNSDDPTRAALAALLAFHAIRIWQLLQLQLADVRDGRLYLPDRIVPLAEPVRARVSAYLDYRQRTWPDTANPHLFIHYRNANTTTPATPWWIRKRLGMIAQAIRQDRILDEAHATGGDVRQLCELFGLSIAGAYRYTSSVDHPGIAEYEQSTKE
;
A
#
# COMPACT_ATOMS: atom_id res chain seq x y z
N MET A 1 26.45 -20.17 33.40
CA MET A 1 26.76 -20.54 34.80
C MET A 1 27.26 -19.31 35.54
N THR A 2 26.43 -18.84 36.47
CA THR A 2 26.48 -17.57 37.23
C THR A 2 26.97 -17.81 38.66
N GLY A 3 28.16 -18.40 38.81
CA GLY A 3 28.77 -18.62 40.13
C GLY A 3 29.89 -17.64 40.39
N ARG A 4 29.85 -16.88 41.50
CA ARG A 4 31.00 -16.10 41.96
C ARG A 4 32.18 -17.07 42.21
N PRO A 5 33.36 -16.85 41.62
CA PRO A 5 34.53 -17.66 41.94
C PRO A 5 34.81 -17.61 43.44
N ARG A 6 35.09 -18.77 44.06
CA ARG A 6 35.54 -18.81 45.46
C ARG A 6 36.80 -17.94 45.56
N ARG A 7 36.87 -17.12 46.61
CA ARG A 7 38.05 -16.28 46.89
C ARG A 7 38.93 -17.00 47.91
N CYS A 8 40.23 -16.74 47.84
CA CYS A 8 41.19 -17.18 48.84
C CYS A 8 40.73 -16.71 50.23
N ARG A 9 40.69 -17.62 51.20
CA ARG A 9 40.23 -17.32 52.57
C ARG A 9 41.13 -16.35 53.33
N VAL A 10 42.40 -16.22 52.92
CA VAL A 10 43.39 -15.35 53.57
C VAL A 10 43.33 -13.93 53.01
N CYS A 11 43.63 -13.74 51.72
CA CYS A 11 43.61 -12.40 51.13
C CYS A 11 42.21 -11.90 50.78
N GLY A 12 41.19 -12.76 50.70
CA GLY A 12 39.83 -12.37 50.31
C GLY A 12 39.70 -11.84 48.88
N VAL A 13 40.78 -11.91 48.10
CA VAL A 13 40.99 -11.15 46.87
C VAL A 13 41.20 -12.13 45.71
N ARG A 14 42.31 -12.89 45.70
CA ARG A 14 42.67 -13.81 44.60
C ARG A 14 41.82 -15.07 44.58
N PRO A 15 41.63 -15.73 43.42
CA PRO A 15 41.11 -17.09 43.40
C PRO A 15 42.05 -18.03 44.17
N PRO A 16 41.54 -19.16 44.70
CA PRO A 16 42.40 -20.19 45.29
C PRO A 16 43.34 -20.79 44.26
N ALA A 17 44.44 -21.38 44.73
CA ALA A 17 45.41 -22.08 43.89
C ALA A 17 44.73 -23.17 43.05
N MET A 18 43.86 -23.98 43.67
CA MET A 18 43.07 -25.02 43.02
C MET A 18 41.67 -25.04 43.62
N ARG A 19 40.70 -25.68 42.93
CA ARG A 19 39.29 -25.72 43.35
C ARG A 19 39.07 -26.22 44.79
N GLU A 20 39.91 -27.16 45.22
CA GLU A 20 39.84 -27.81 46.54
C GLU A 20 40.70 -27.11 47.61
N VAL A 21 41.59 -26.20 47.20
CA VAL A 21 42.51 -25.50 48.10
C VAL A 21 41.87 -24.17 48.54
N PRO A 22 41.83 -23.80 49.83
CA PRO A 22 41.17 -22.58 50.27
C PRO A 22 42.01 -21.31 50.12
N TYR A 23 43.30 -21.41 49.78
CA TYR A 23 44.24 -20.29 49.67
C TYR A 23 44.87 -20.17 48.27
N CYS A 24 45.34 -18.98 47.91
CA CYS A 24 46.11 -18.74 46.69
C CYS A 24 47.60 -19.05 46.92
N PHE A 25 48.38 -19.17 45.84
CA PHE A 25 49.83 -19.45 45.91
C PHE A 25 50.63 -18.42 46.71
N GLN A 26 50.16 -17.18 46.84
CA GLN A 26 50.82 -16.17 47.67
C GLN A 26 50.44 -16.24 49.15
N CYS A 27 49.29 -16.80 49.48
CA CYS A 27 48.81 -16.94 50.86
C CYS A 27 48.91 -18.39 51.33
N TRP A 28 49.83 -19.15 50.76
CA TRP A 28 49.99 -20.56 51.06
C TRP A 28 50.52 -20.73 52.51
N PRO A 29 49.99 -21.68 53.30
CA PRO A 29 50.48 -21.95 54.65
C PRO A 29 51.96 -22.35 54.61
N GLY A 30 52.83 -21.59 55.30
CA GLY A 30 54.29 -21.80 55.27
C GLY A 30 55.06 -20.89 54.31
N GLY A 31 54.38 -20.00 53.58
CA GLY A 31 55.00 -18.96 52.75
C GLY A 31 54.57 -19.04 51.28
N PRO A 32 54.84 -17.99 50.46
CA PRO A 32 54.47 -17.99 49.05
C PRO A 32 55.14 -19.13 48.28
N ILE A 33 54.37 -19.90 47.52
CA ILE A 33 54.90 -20.97 46.66
C ILE A 33 54.79 -20.53 45.19
N ALA A 34 55.80 -20.85 44.40
CA ALA A 34 55.77 -20.62 42.95
C ALA A 34 54.64 -21.45 42.30
N PRO A 35 53.73 -20.83 41.53
CA PRO A 35 52.68 -21.57 40.85
C PRO A 35 53.27 -22.47 39.74
N PRO A 36 52.65 -23.64 39.47
CA PRO A 36 53.09 -24.49 38.36
C PRO A 36 52.80 -23.82 37.01
N PRO A 37 53.53 -24.20 35.94
CA PRO A 37 53.23 -23.75 34.59
C PRO A 37 51.78 -24.05 34.17
N CYS A 38 51.22 -23.19 33.33
CA CYS A 38 49.88 -23.37 32.78
C CYS A 38 49.79 -24.70 32.00
N ARG A 39 48.87 -25.57 32.38
CA ARG A 39 48.66 -26.89 31.72
C ARG A 39 48.27 -26.79 30.25
N LYS A 40 47.76 -25.63 29.79
CA LYS A 40 47.31 -25.43 28.41
C LYS A 40 48.34 -24.77 27.51
N CYS A 41 49.11 -23.80 28.01
CA CYS A 41 50.05 -23.02 27.19
C CYS A 41 51.49 -23.02 27.71
N GLY A 42 51.79 -23.71 28.81
CA GLY A 42 53.13 -23.76 29.40
C GLY A 42 53.58 -22.47 30.10
N SER A 43 52.81 -21.38 30.06
CA SER A 43 53.18 -20.11 30.69
C SER A 43 53.44 -20.26 32.19
N THR A 44 54.60 -19.78 32.64
CA THR A 44 54.94 -19.60 34.07
C THR A 44 54.42 -18.27 34.63
N ASN A 45 53.91 -17.40 33.77
CA ASN A 45 53.37 -16.08 34.11
C ASN A 45 51.84 -16.09 34.21
N ASP A 46 51.30 -15.17 35.02
CA ASP A 46 49.87 -14.89 35.20
C ASP A 46 49.01 -16.11 35.53
N TYR A 47 49.51 -16.99 36.40
CA TYR A 47 48.73 -18.11 36.92
C TYR A 47 47.40 -17.61 37.54
N TYR A 48 46.28 -18.21 37.13
CA TYR A 48 44.96 -17.83 37.64
C TYR A 48 44.45 -18.83 38.69
N THR A 49 44.04 -20.02 38.27
CA THR A 49 43.60 -21.09 39.18
C THR A 49 43.50 -22.41 38.44
N SER A 50 43.45 -23.53 39.18
CA SER A 50 43.13 -24.86 38.64
C SER A 50 44.05 -25.30 37.50
N GLY A 51 45.33 -24.92 37.60
CA GLY A 51 46.37 -25.29 36.66
C GLY A 51 46.42 -24.45 35.38
N LEU A 52 45.68 -23.35 35.29
CA LEU A 52 45.62 -22.51 34.09
C LEU A 52 45.98 -21.05 34.40
N CYS A 53 46.67 -20.39 33.46
CA CYS A 53 46.90 -18.94 33.49
C CYS A 53 45.62 -18.17 33.11
N ALA A 54 45.63 -16.86 33.40
CA ALA A 54 44.54 -15.95 33.10
C ALA A 54 44.24 -15.85 31.58
N ARG A 55 45.19 -16.17 30.70
CA ARG A 55 44.91 -16.26 29.26
C ARG A 55 44.07 -17.48 28.89
N CYS A 56 44.33 -18.62 29.53
CA CYS A 56 43.73 -19.90 29.16
C CYS A 56 42.43 -20.22 29.89
N HIS A 57 42.28 -19.74 31.13
CA HIS A 57 41.15 -20.10 31.97
C HIS A 57 39.83 -19.46 31.48
N SER A 58 38.75 -20.22 31.42
CA SER A 58 37.44 -19.76 30.90
C SER A 58 36.80 -18.66 31.74
N HIS A 59 36.95 -18.75 33.06
CA HIS A 59 36.49 -17.73 34.02
C HIS A 59 37.57 -16.69 34.34
N ALA A 60 38.65 -16.64 33.55
CA ALA A 60 39.67 -15.65 33.79
C ALA A 60 39.07 -14.23 33.74
N PRO A 61 39.59 -13.31 34.55
CA PRO A 61 38.92 -12.05 34.79
C PRO A 61 39.04 -11.13 33.55
N GLY A 62 37.94 -10.82 32.87
CA GLY A 62 37.85 -9.76 31.84
C GLY A 62 37.13 -8.51 32.33
N GLU A 63 37.09 -7.43 31.54
CA GLU A 63 36.50 -6.13 31.90
C GLU A 63 35.08 -6.22 32.53
N LYS A 64 34.25 -7.16 32.08
CA LYS A 64 32.88 -7.36 32.60
C LYS A 64 32.74 -8.52 33.59
N SER A 65 33.86 -9.09 34.06
CA SER A 65 33.83 -10.14 35.07
C SER A 65 33.41 -9.57 36.42
N PRO A 66 32.48 -10.21 37.16
CA PRO A 66 32.09 -9.79 38.51
C PRO A 66 33.27 -9.65 39.50
N LEU A 67 34.37 -10.36 39.22
CA LEU A 67 35.58 -10.33 40.04
C LEU A 67 36.33 -8.98 39.93
N TRP A 68 36.25 -8.29 38.79
CA TRP A 68 36.87 -6.96 38.54
C TRP A 68 35.96 -5.78 38.85
N GLN A 69 34.65 -5.98 38.85
CA GLN A 69 33.66 -4.94 39.16
C GLN A 69 33.53 -4.65 40.67
N SER A 70 34.21 -5.43 41.52
CA SER A 70 34.20 -5.23 42.98
C SER A 70 35.30 -4.25 43.41
N PRO A 71 35.01 -3.24 44.26
CA PRO A 71 36.04 -2.38 44.85
C PRO A 71 37.09 -3.20 45.62
N GLY A 72 38.37 -2.86 45.50
CA GLY A 72 39.46 -3.51 46.25
C GLY A 72 40.81 -3.53 45.53
N THR A 73 41.82 -4.17 46.12
CA THR A 73 43.19 -4.27 45.59
C THR A 73 43.30 -4.98 44.24
N LEU A 74 42.35 -5.84 43.89
CA LEU A 74 42.29 -6.45 42.56
C LEU A 74 41.91 -5.46 41.46
N ALA A 75 41.12 -4.41 41.74
CA ALA A 75 40.72 -3.44 40.72
C ALA A 75 41.92 -2.68 40.09
N ARG A 76 43.11 -2.74 40.73
CA ARG A 76 44.34 -2.07 40.30
C ARG A 76 45.27 -2.94 39.45
N GLN A 77 44.95 -4.23 39.24
CA GLN A 77 45.79 -5.11 38.40
C GLN A 77 45.46 -4.95 36.91
N THR A 78 46.41 -5.29 36.04
CA THR A 78 46.24 -5.24 34.59
C THR A 78 45.38 -6.42 34.11
N VAL A 79 44.29 -6.15 33.40
CA VAL A 79 43.50 -7.19 32.72
C VAL A 79 44.37 -7.81 31.62
N VAL A 80 44.30 -9.14 31.44
CA VAL A 80 44.96 -9.76 30.29
C VAL A 80 44.25 -9.33 29.01
N VAL A 81 45.00 -8.64 28.17
CA VAL A 81 44.59 -8.12 26.87
C VAL A 81 45.33 -8.87 25.77
N ASP A 82 44.64 -9.11 24.66
CA ASP A 82 45.20 -9.80 23.50
C ASP A 82 44.56 -9.31 22.18
N SER A 83 44.96 -9.94 21.07
CA SER A 83 44.35 -9.78 19.75
C SER A 83 43.06 -10.58 19.60
N CYS A 84 42.08 -10.00 18.90
CA CYS A 84 40.85 -10.69 18.51
C CYS A 84 41.17 -11.89 17.62
N LEU A 85 40.60 -13.05 17.93
CA LEU A 85 40.83 -14.27 17.13
C LEU A 85 40.37 -14.17 15.67
N ASP A 86 39.39 -13.31 15.36
CA ASP A 86 38.80 -13.22 14.01
C ASP A 86 39.32 -12.07 13.16
N CYS A 87 39.73 -10.97 13.82
CA CYS A 87 40.09 -9.75 13.10
C CYS A 87 41.39 -9.13 13.58
N HIS A 88 42.13 -9.83 14.45
CA HIS A 88 43.41 -9.41 15.00
C HIS A 88 43.41 -8.03 15.69
N ALA A 89 42.23 -7.52 16.05
CA ALA A 89 42.09 -6.28 16.79
C ALA A 89 42.75 -6.39 18.16
N TRP A 90 43.72 -5.54 18.47
CA TRP A 90 44.36 -5.54 19.79
C TRP A 90 43.46 -4.89 20.83
N GLY A 91 43.34 -5.43 22.04
CA GLY A 91 42.48 -4.83 23.06
C GLY A 91 41.33 -5.73 23.52
N VAL A 92 41.25 -6.98 23.08
CA VAL A 92 40.20 -7.89 23.53
C VAL A 92 40.56 -8.54 24.86
N THR A 93 39.54 -8.83 25.65
CA THR A 93 39.68 -9.56 26.92
C THR A 93 38.94 -10.89 26.84
N ARG A 94 39.11 -11.76 27.84
CA ARG A 94 38.39 -13.04 27.91
C ARG A 94 36.86 -12.90 28.00
N THR A 95 36.34 -11.69 28.24
CA THR A 95 34.91 -11.35 28.37
C THR A 95 34.03 -11.98 27.28
N TYR A 96 34.51 -12.01 26.04
CA TYR A 96 33.82 -12.65 24.91
C TYR A 96 34.65 -13.75 24.25
N GLY A 97 35.50 -14.41 25.03
CA GLY A 97 36.37 -15.48 24.54
C GLY A 97 37.41 -15.03 23.51
N TRP A 98 38.09 -13.92 23.78
CA TRP A 98 39.12 -13.33 22.90
C TRP A 98 38.55 -12.87 21.54
N LEU A 99 37.27 -12.51 21.51
CA LEU A 99 36.63 -11.84 20.38
C LEU A 99 36.29 -10.41 20.74
N CYS A 100 36.45 -9.49 19.78
CA CYS A 100 35.91 -8.16 19.91
C CYS A 100 34.37 -8.22 19.79
N VAL A 101 33.67 -7.24 20.36
CA VAL A 101 32.19 -7.17 20.32
C VAL A 101 31.67 -7.28 18.88
N GLY A 102 32.35 -6.63 17.94
CA GLY A 102 31.97 -6.68 16.53
C GLY A 102 32.06 -8.07 15.90
N CYS A 103 33.13 -8.83 16.16
CA CYS A 103 33.27 -10.20 15.64
C CYS A 103 32.34 -11.18 16.38
N ARG A 104 32.08 -10.96 17.67
CA ARG A 104 31.08 -11.72 18.41
C ARG A 104 29.70 -11.58 17.77
N SER A 105 29.23 -10.35 17.56
CA SER A 105 27.92 -10.10 16.93
C SER A 105 27.87 -10.60 15.49
N TRP A 106 28.98 -10.56 14.78
CA TRP A 106 29.08 -11.14 13.44
C TRP A 106 28.93 -12.65 13.45
N ARG A 107 29.55 -13.37 14.40
CA ARG A 107 29.37 -14.82 14.58
C ARG A 107 27.94 -15.19 15.00
N GLU A 108 27.28 -14.34 15.80
CA GLU A 108 25.88 -14.55 16.19
C GLU A 108 24.95 -14.47 14.98
N LYS A 109 25.22 -13.54 14.06
CA LYS A 109 24.47 -13.36 12.81
C LYS A 109 24.83 -14.41 11.74
N TYR A 110 26.11 -14.70 11.58
CA TYR A 110 26.66 -15.59 10.57
C TYR A 110 27.41 -16.74 11.24
N ARG A 111 26.73 -17.88 11.35
CA ARG A 111 27.25 -19.05 12.09
C ARG A 111 28.22 -19.93 11.29
N HIS A 112 28.24 -19.78 9.97
CA HIS A 112 29.12 -20.53 9.09
C HIS A 112 30.56 -20.03 9.20
N LYS A 113 31.48 -20.95 9.47
CA LYS A 113 32.93 -20.71 9.41
C LYS A 113 33.49 -21.31 8.14
N GLY A 114 34.36 -20.57 7.48
CA GLY A 114 35.06 -20.99 6.28
C GLY A 114 36.23 -20.08 5.97
N VAL A 115 36.92 -20.37 4.87
CA VAL A 115 38.04 -19.57 4.36
C VAL A 115 37.49 -18.33 3.66
N CYS A 116 37.89 -17.14 4.10
CA CYS A 116 37.47 -15.89 3.49
C CYS A 116 38.01 -15.75 2.06
N ASP A 117 37.15 -15.50 1.08
CA ASP A 117 37.53 -15.36 -0.33
C ASP A 117 38.53 -14.21 -0.59
N THR A 118 38.58 -13.22 0.29
CA THR A 118 39.44 -12.03 0.13
C THR A 118 40.76 -12.14 0.89
N CYS A 119 40.76 -12.64 2.14
CA CYS A 119 41.95 -12.63 2.99
C CYS A 119 42.46 -14.02 3.38
N GLY A 120 41.79 -15.10 2.96
CA GLY A 120 42.20 -16.48 3.24
C GLY A 120 42.05 -16.94 4.70
N ASN A 121 41.62 -16.06 5.61
CA ASN A 121 41.47 -16.43 7.03
C ASN A 121 40.26 -17.34 7.25
N GLU A 122 40.42 -18.36 8.08
CA GLU A 122 39.34 -19.26 8.49
C GLU A 122 38.52 -18.65 9.64
N VAL A 123 37.41 -17.99 9.31
CA VAL A 123 36.59 -17.19 10.25
C VAL A 123 35.11 -17.24 9.87
N ALA A 124 34.23 -16.56 10.63
CA ALA A 124 32.82 -16.45 10.27
C ALA A 124 32.59 -15.56 9.04
N LEU A 125 31.89 -16.08 8.04
CA LEU A 125 31.68 -15.43 6.74
C LEU A 125 30.23 -14.99 6.57
N ASN A 126 30.00 -13.87 5.89
CA ASN A 126 28.66 -13.52 5.44
C ASN A 126 28.18 -14.44 4.29
N GLU A 127 26.96 -14.23 3.83
CA GLU A 127 26.37 -14.96 2.69
C GLU A 127 27.19 -14.85 1.38
N GLY A 128 28.09 -13.87 1.28
CA GLY A 128 28.98 -13.67 0.14
C GLY A 128 30.43 -14.08 0.41
N GLY A 129 30.67 -15.08 1.26
CA GLY A 129 32.00 -15.68 1.47
C GLY A 129 33.05 -14.78 2.14
N SER A 130 32.64 -13.64 2.69
CA SER A 130 33.55 -12.58 3.13
C SER A 130 33.55 -12.39 4.64
N CYS A 131 34.74 -12.24 5.22
CA CYS A 131 34.88 -12.00 6.65
C CYS A 131 34.52 -10.56 7.03
N ARG A 132 34.25 -10.36 8.33
CA ARG A 132 33.93 -9.04 8.88
C ARG A 132 35.06 -8.03 8.64
N LEU A 133 36.32 -8.44 8.75
CA LEU A 133 37.46 -7.55 8.63
C LEU A 133 37.55 -6.97 7.22
N CYS A 134 37.53 -7.81 6.18
CA CYS A 134 37.52 -7.36 4.78
C CYS A 134 36.35 -6.43 4.46
N CYS A 135 35.15 -6.76 4.96
CA CYS A 135 33.97 -5.92 4.80
C CYS A 135 34.12 -4.55 5.49
N LYS A 136 34.80 -4.52 6.63
CA LYS A 136 35.03 -3.29 7.38
C LYS A 136 36.11 -2.43 6.73
N THR A 137 37.21 -3.01 6.24
CA THR A 137 38.24 -2.30 5.46
C THR A 137 37.63 -1.62 4.24
N ARG A 138 36.76 -2.32 3.49
CA ARG A 138 35.99 -1.71 2.39
C ARG A 138 35.13 -0.53 2.82
N SER A 139 34.49 -0.65 3.98
CA SER A 139 33.65 0.44 4.50
C SER A 139 34.47 1.68 4.87
N LEU A 140 35.70 1.48 5.38
CA LEU A 140 36.62 2.57 5.72
C LEU A 140 37.17 3.23 4.45
N LEU A 141 37.67 2.45 3.49
CA LEU A 141 38.17 2.98 2.22
C LEU A 141 37.09 3.74 1.46
N ALA A 142 35.85 3.23 1.46
CA ALA A 142 34.73 3.92 0.86
C ALA A 142 34.44 5.26 1.54
N GLN A 143 34.55 5.31 2.86
CA GLN A 143 34.37 6.54 3.61
C GLN A 143 35.48 7.56 3.32
N ASP A 144 36.73 7.14 3.29
CA ASP A 144 37.87 8.04 2.99
C ASP A 144 37.79 8.63 1.58
N ARG A 145 37.14 7.91 0.65
CA ARG A 145 36.90 8.35 -0.72
C ARG A 145 35.53 9.02 -0.95
N ASP A 146 34.74 9.23 0.11
CA ASP A 146 33.34 9.71 0.05
C ASP A 146 32.45 8.95 -0.96
N GLN A 147 32.62 7.63 -0.98
CA GLN A 147 31.91 6.69 -1.85
C GLN A 147 31.06 5.70 -1.05
N ARG A 148 30.16 4.99 -1.75
CA ARG A 148 29.38 3.92 -1.13
C ARG A 148 30.23 2.66 -1.01
N PRO A 149 30.15 1.88 0.09
CA PRO A 149 30.87 0.61 0.19
C PRO A 149 30.55 -0.40 -0.92
N SER A 150 29.41 -0.27 -1.59
CA SER A 150 29.02 -1.12 -2.72
C SER A 150 29.72 -0.77 -4.04
N SER A 151 30.33 0.42 -4.17
CA SER A 151 31.05 0.82 -5.39
C SER A 151 32.51 0.40 -5.39
N ILE A 152 33.02 -0.14 -4.27
CA ILE A 152 34.39 -0.62 -4.11
C ILE A 152 34.34 -2.13 -3.96
N SER A 153 35.15 -2.85 -4.73
CA SER A 153 35.22 -4.32 -4.57
C SER A 153 35.95 -4.70 -3.29
N LEU A 154 35.68 -5.89 -2.74
CA LEU A 154 36.40 -6.36 -1.55
C LEU A 154 37.89 -6.62 -1.85
N ALA A 155 38.21 -7.10 -3.05
CA ALA A 155 39.58 -7.27 -3.51
C ALA A 155 40.32 -5.93 -3.59
N GLU A 156 39.72 -4.92 -4.23
CA GLU A 156 40.28 -3.56 -4.29
C GLU A 156 40.51 -2.98 -2.89
N ALA A 157 39.54 -3.14 -1.99
CA ALA A 157 39.64 -2.60 -0.65
C ALA A 157 40.72 -3.24 0.24
N ASN A 158 41.19 -4.45 -0.10
CA ASN A 158 42.14 -5.20 0.71
C ASN A 158 43.47 -5.44 -0.02
N VAL A 159 43.68 -4.82 -1.19
CA VAL A 159 44.86 -5.06 -2.04
C VAL A 159 46.18 -4.69 -1.36
N PHE A 160 46.16 -3.67 -0.50
CA PHE A 160 47.34 -3.21 0.28
C PHE A 160 47.39 -3.80 1.69
N GLY A 161 46.65 -4.88 1.94
CA GLY A 161 46.52 -5.48 3.26
C GLY A 161 45.55 -4.74 4.17
N GLN A 162 45.59 -5.07 5.46
CA GLN A 162 44.65 -4.59 6.47
C GLN A 162 45.43 -3.91 7.59
N GLN A 163 45.06 -2.67 7.92
CA GLN A 163 45.67 -1.97 9.04
C GLN A 163 45.24 -2.60 10.37
N LEU A 164 46.19 -2.84 11.28
CA LEU A 164 45.89 -3.25 12.66
C LEU A 164 45.19 -2.11 13.39
N PHE A 165 44.20 -2.44 14.21
CA PHE A 165 43.38 -1.47 14.94
C PHE A 165 43.06 -1.99 16.34
N PHE A 166 42.80 -1.07 17.27
CA PHE A 166 42.36 -1.44 18.60
C PHE A 166 40.88 -1.86 18.62
N ALA A 167 40.58 -2.92 19.37
CA ALA A 167 39.23 -3.41 19.59
C ALA A 167 38.37 -2.31 20.21
N GLY A 168 37.19 -2.08 19.65
CA GLY A 168 36.27 -1.04 20.13
C GLY A 168 36.48 0.35 19.49
N MET A 169 37.60 0.63 18.82
CA MET A 169 37.83 1.95 18.19
C MET A 169 37.01 2.23 16.94
N TRP A 170 36.31 1.24 16.39
CA TRP A 170 35.30 1.52 15.36
C TRP A 170 34.03 2.15 15.93
N HIS A 171 33.95 2.35 17.25
CA HIS A 171 33.06 3.32 17.86
C HIS A 171 33.77 4.66 17.90
N ARG A 172 33.22 5.67 17.23
CA ARG A 172 33.68 7.06 17.36
C ARG A 172 33.56 7.49 18.82
N GLU A 173 34.68 7.84 19.46
CA GLU A 173 34.66 8.83 20.54
C GLU A 173 33.98 10.09 19.99
N GLY A 174 32.92 10.54 20.67
CA GLY A 174 31.99 11.56 20.17
C GLY A 174 30.55 11.07 20.00
N GLN A 175 30.31 9.75 20.03
CA GLN A 175 29.01 9.20 20.41
C GLN A 175 29.15 8.43 21.72
N GLY A 176 29.47 9.15 22.80
CA GLY A 176 28.95 8.72 24.09
C GLY A 176 27.46 8.44 23.91
N GLN A 177 26.90 7.50 24.67
CA GLN A 177 25.45 7.48 24.84
C GLN A 177 25.05 8.92 25.14
N ARG A 178 24.45 9.61 24.15
CA ARG A 178 23.65 10.78 24.47
C ARG A 178 22.77 10.27 25.59
N PRO A 179 22.76 10.89 26.79
CA PRO A 179 21.79 10.51 27.80
C PRO A 179 20.47 10.37 27.04
N TYR A 180 19.80 9.23 27.20
CA TYR A 180 18.52 9.01 26.57
C TYR A 180 17.57 10.06 27.16
N VAL A 181 17.59 11.24 26.56
CA VAL A 181 16.60 12.26 26.79
C VAL A 181 15.40 11.70 26.09
N LYS A 182 14.39 11.33 26.87
CA LYS A 182 13.08 10.93 26.38
C LYS A 182 12.49 12.16 25.66
N LYS A 183 12.90 12.40 24.41
CA LYS A 183 12.36 13.43 23.51
C LYS A 183 10.99 13.00 22.98
N THR A 184 10.22 12.28 23.78
CA THR A 184 8.86 11.90 23.41
C THR A 184 8.01 13.13 23.68
N ILE A 185 7.93 14.01 22.70
CA ILE A 185 6.97 15.11 22.71
C ILE A 185 5.59 14.45 22.69
N PRO A 186 4.74 14.72 23.70
CA PRO A 186 3.41 14.13 23.73
C PRO A 186 2.64 14.59 22.48
N PRO A 187 1.96 13.67 21.77
CA PRO A 187 1.19 14.06 20.59
C PRO A 187 0.02 14.94 21.02
N ASN A 188 -0.10 16.11 20.41
CA ASN A 188 -1.27 16.96 20.56
C ASN A 188 -2.08 16.98 19.25
N LEU A 189 -3.14 16.19 19.20
CA LEU A 189 -3.99 16.08 18.01
C LEU A 189 -4.73 17.38 17.68
N SER A 190 -4.87 18.33 18.63
CA SER A 190 -5.47 19.63 18.37
C SER A 190 -4.66 20.48 17.38
N LEU A 191 -3.41 20.10 17.08
CA LEU A 191 -2.56 20.79 16.10
C LEU A 191 -2.85 20.39 14.64
N LEU A 192 -3.75 19.42 14.41
CA LEU A 192 -4.14 18.93 13.10
C LEU A 192 -5.35 19.71 12.56
N HIS A 193 -5.18 21.02 12.46
CA HIS A 193 -6.09 21.90 11.74
C HIS A 193 -5.29 22.83 10.82
N PRO A 194 -5.79 23.16 9.62
CA PRO A 194 -5.11 24.12 8.75
C PRO A 194 -5.00 25.48 9.43
N VAL A 195 -3.86 26.15 9.29
CA VAL A 195 -3.76 27.57 9.63
C VAL A 195 -4.50 28.42 8.59
N PRO A 196 -5.11 29.56 8.98
CA PRO A 196 -5.95 30.36 8.08
C PRO A 196 -5.16 31.27 7.12
N TYR A 197 -3.84 31.12 7.06
CA TYR A 197 -2.94 31.94 6.25
C TYR A 197 -2.00 31.05 5.43
N GLU A 198 -1.49 31.57 4.32
CA GLU A 198 -0.54 30.86 3.46
C GLU A 198 0.51 31.86 2.96
N GLN A 199 1.77 31.43 2.98
CA GLN A 199 2.88 32.14 2.39
C GLN A 199 2.67 32.20 0.87
N LEU A 200 2.56 33.40 0.32
CA LEU A 200 2.48 33.60 -1.12
C LEU A 200 3.80 33.15 -1.77
N VAL A 201 3.66 32.37 -2.85
CA VAL A 201 4.79 31.86 -3.63
C VAL A 201 5.12 32.86 -4.73
N LEU A 202 6.34 33.42 -4.69
CA LEU A 202 6.82 34.33 -5.73
C LEU A 202 7.12 33.60 -7.05
N LEU A 203 7.66 32.37 -6.96
CA LEU A 203 8.02 31.53 -8.09
C LEU A 203 7.70 30.06 -7.77
N GLU A 204 6.90 29.41 -8.60
CA GLU A 204 6.63 27.97 -8.47
C GLU A 204 7.85 27.16 -8.93
N LEU A 205 8.62 26.64 -7.97
CA LEU A 205 9.75 25.76 -8.25
C LEU A 205 9.36 24.29 -7.93
N PRO A 206 9.40 23.38 -8.90
CA PRO A 206 9.08 21.98 -8.65
C PRO A 206 10.09 21.35 -7.68
N ARG A 207 9.59 20.74 -6.61
CA ARG A 207 10.44 20.06 -5.61
C ARG A 207 11.11 18.82 -6.20
N ASP A 208 12.45 18.77 -6.19
CA ASP A 208 13.20 17.56 -6.58
C ASP A 208 13.22 16.53 -5.44
N LEU A 209 12.19 15.69 -5.41
CA LEU A 209 12.07 14.58 -4.45
C LEU A 209 13.20 13.55 -4.57
N LYS A 210 13.82 13.39 -5.75
CA LYS A 210 14.96 12.46 -5.91
C LYS A 210 16.22 13.03 -5.28
N ALA A 211 16.46 14.34 -5.39
CA ALA A 211 17.52 15.01 -4.64
C ALA A 211 17.28 14.87 -3.13
N GLY A 212 16.05 15.07 -2.65
CA GLY A 212 15.69 14.86 -1.24
C GLY A 212 15.97 13.44 -0.75
N LEU A 213 15.72 12.40 -1.55
CA LEU A 213 16.10 11.02 -1.17
C LEU A 213 17.62 10.83 -1.04
N ARG A 214 18.42 11.52 -1.86
CA ARG A 214 19.89 11.41 -1.87
C ARG A 214 20.54 12.23 -0.75
N LYS A 215 20.05 13.46 -0.53
CA LYS A 215 20.65 14.47 0.36
C LYS A 215 19.96 14.57 1.73
N GLY A 216 18.77 13.98 1.86
CA GLY A 216 17.89 14.15 3.03
C GLY A 216 16.83 15.22 2.78
N PHE A 217 15.71 15.08 3.48
CA PHE A 217 14.67 16.09 3.55
C PHE A 217 14.89 16.95 4.80
N PRO A 218 14.56 18.25 4.75
CA PRO A 218 14.55 19.09 5.95
C PRO A 218 13.66 18.47 7.05
N PRO A 219 14.04 18.59 8.33
CA PRO A 219 13.18 18.16 9.42
C PRO A 219 11.92 19.04 9.48
N PRO A 220 10.77 18.49 9.92
CA PRO A 220 9.59 19.32 10.19
C PRO A 220 9.94 20.43 11.19
N PRO A 221 9.51 21.68 10.94
CA PRO A 221 9.84 22.82 11.80
C PRO A 221 9.13 22.77 13.16
N ASP A 222 7.99 22.06 13.25
CA ASP A 222 7.22 21.86 14.47
C ASP A 222 7.25 20.38 14.91
N PRO A 223 8.09 20.03 15.89
CA PRO A 223 8.18 18.67 16.43
C PRO A 223 6.91 18.18 17.13
N ALA A 224 6.06 19.07 17.69
CA ALA A 224 4.81 18.69 18.34
C ALA A 224 3.75 18.29 17.30
N ARG A 225 3.68 19.03 16.18
CA ARG A 225 2.84 18.65 15.03
C ARG A 225 3.35 17.38 14.35
N GLU A 226 4.67 17.17 14.26
CA GLU A 226 5.22 15.88 13.80
C GLU A 226 4.75 14.73 14.70
N ALA A 227 4.83 14.88 16.02
CA ALA A 227 4.35 13.88 16.98
C ALA A 227 2.85 13.61 16.84
N ALA A 228 2.04 14.66 16.65
CA ALA A 228 0.60 14.57 16.41
C ALA A 228 0.29 13.75 15.15
N TRP A 229 0.95 14.05 14.03
CA TRP A 229 0.81 13.27 12.80
C TRP A 229 1.24 11.82 12.95
N HIS A 230 2.35 11.59 13.66
CA HIS A 230 2.85 10.24 13.90
C HIS A 230 1.84 9.41 14.71
N GLN A 231 1.17 10.02 15.70
CA GLN A 231 0.08 9.38 16.44
C GLN A 231 -1.16 9.15 15.58
N PHE A 232 -1.63 10.18 14.88
CA PHE A 232 -2.82 10.12 14.04
C PHE A 232 -2.72 9.05 12.94
N VAL A 233 -1.57 8.96 12.26
CA VAL A 233 -1.34 7.91 11.25
C VAL A 233 -1.39 6.51 11.87
N ARG A 234 -0.89 6.33 13.10
CA ARG A 234 -0.97 5.02 13.78
C ARG A 234 -2.39 4.63 14.14
N GLU A 235 -3.17 5.57 14.68
CA GLU A 235 -4.57 5.35 15.03
C GLU A 235 -5.39 5.03 13.77
N HIS A 236 -5.19 5.83 12.71
CA HIS A 236 -5.83 5.58 11.42
C HIS A 236 -5.42 4.24 10.82
N ALA A 237 -4.12 3.90 10.85
CA ALA A 237 -3.60 2.63 10.36
C ALA A 237 -4.19 1.43 11.11
N ALA A 238 -4.29 1.51 12.44
CA ALA A 238 -4.90 0.47 13.27
C ALA A 238 -6.40 0.32 12.94
N ALA A 239 -7.12 1.42 12.81
CA ALA A 239 -8.55 1.42 12.44
C ALA A 239 -8.81 0.88 11.02
N HIS A 240 -7.82 0.94 10.12
CA HIS A 240 -7.96 0.53 8.71
C HIS A 240 -7.20 -0.77 8.36
N GLY A 241 -6.60 -1.44 9.34
CA GLY A 241 -5.90 -2.71 9.11
C GLY A 241 -4.60 -2.61 8.33
N TRP A 242 -3.90 -1.47 8.39
CA TRP A 242 -2.68 -1.29 7.61
C TRP A 242 -1.53 -2.14 8.14
N SER A 243 -0.78 -2.75 7.23
CA SER A 243 0.47 -3.40 7.61
C SER A 243 1.49 -2.39 8.14
N ARG A 244 2.44 -2.87 8.95
CA ARG A 244 3.54 -2.05 9.49
C ARG A 244 4.26 -1.26 8.40
N THR A 245 4.55 -1.91 7.28
CA THR A 245 5.24 -1.28 6.13
C THR A 245 4.47 -0.12 5.52
N VAL A 246 3.14 -0.22 5.41
CA VAL A 246 2.31 0.87 4.87
C VAL A 246 2.29 2.04 5.84
N THR A 247 2.10 1.74 7.13
CA THR A 247 2.10 2.73 8.23
C THR A 247 3.41 3.52 8.27
N GLU A 248 4.56 2.84 8.32
CA GLU A 248 5.88 3.48 8.35
C GLU A 248 6.13 4.35 7.10
N ARG A 249 5.72 3.88 5.92
CA ARG A 249 5.89 4.64 4.66
C ARG A 249 4.97 5.85 4.58
N ALA A 250 3.75 5.75 5.12
CA ALA A 250 2.82 6.88 5.21
C ALA A 250 3.33 7.93 6.21
N GLN A 251 3.79 7.51 7.40
CA GLN A 251 4.42 8.41 8.38
C GLN A 251 5.63 9.14 7.78
N ARG A 252 6.51 8.42 7.08
CA ARG A 252 7.67 9.01 6.41
C ARG A 252 7.26 10.01 5.34
N ALA A 253 6.23 9.69 4.55
CA ALA A 253 5.68 10.59 3.54
C ALA A 253 5.11 11.87 4.15
N ILE A 254 4.31 11.76 5.22
CA ILE A 254 3.80 12.92 5.96
C ILE A 254 4.96 13.76 6.51
N ARG A 255 5.96 13.14 7.13
CA ARG A 255 7.15 13.85 7.62
C ARG A 255 7.89 14.61 6.51
N MET A 256 8.04 14.00 5.33
CA MET A 256 8.64 14.66 4.16
C MET A 256 7.81 15.87 3.74
N LEU A 257 6.48 15.73 3.65
CA LEU A 257 5.58 16.82 3.28
C LEU A 257 5.68 17.96 4.28
N LEU A 258 5.65 17.68 5.60
CA LEU A 258 5.80 18.68 6.66
C LEU A 258 7.13 19.44 6.59
N GLY A 259 8.23 18.74 6.28
CA GLY A 259 9.53 19.39 6.10
C GLY A 259 9.61 20.29 4.86
N MET A 260 8.82 19.99 3.83
CA MET A 260 8.79 20.73 2.56
C MET A 260 7.71 21.84 2.53
N GLN A 261 6.91 22.00 3.58
CA GLN A 261 5.87 23.03 3.61
C GLN A 261 6.50 24.43 3.62
N ASP A 262 6.04 25.28 2.71
CA ASP A 262 6.39 26.70 2.74
C ASP A 262 5.74 27.41 3.93
N THR A 263 4.51 27.00 4.28
CA THR A 263 3.80 27.48 5.47
C THR A 263 3.58 26.34 6.45
N PRO A 264 4.31 26.30 7.59
CA PRO A 264 4.13 25.26 8.59
C PRO A 264 2.70 25.19 9.12
N GLY A 265 1.98 24.11 8.80
CA GLY A 265 0.60 23.90 9.25
C GLY A 265 -0.48 24.33 8.28
N ALA A 266 -0.14 24.83 7.10
CA ALA A 266 -1.12 24.95 6.03
C ALA A 266 -1.65 23.56 5.65
N ALA A 267 -2.84 23.55 5.04
CA ALA A 267 -3.35 22.33 4.41
C ALA A 267 -2.36 21.86 3.32
N ILE A 268 -2.16 20.55 3.23
CA ILE A 268 -1.27 19.94 2.25
C ILE A 268 -2.06 19.77 0.95
N ARG A 269 -1.51 20.27 -0.16
CA ARG A 269 -2.16 20.17 -1.47
C ARG A 269 -2.08 18.74 -1.99
N ALA A 270 -3.13 18.28 -2.65
CA ALA A 270 -3.11 16.96 -3.28
C ALA A 270 -2.01 16.87 -4.37
N SER A 271 -1.75 17.96 -5.09
CA SER A 271 -0.64 18.10 -6.05
C SER A 271 0.76 17.88 -5.45
N ASP A 272 0.98 18.17 -4.16
CA ASP A 272 2.25 17.90 -3.46
C ASP A 272 2.40 16.42 -3.09
N VAL A 273 1.28 15.73 -2.89
CA VAL A 273 1.26 14.31 -2.51
C VAL A 273 1.49 13.41 -3.72
N LEU A 274 0.94 13.74 -4.90
CA LEU A 274 1.03 12.88 -6.09
C LEU A 274 2.48 12.52 -6.51
N PRO A 275 3.46 13.44 -6.50
CA PRO A 275 4.85 13.16 -6.86
C PRO A 275 5.54 12.13 -5.95
N LEU A 276 5.03 11.89 -4.74
CA LEU A 276 5.56 10.85 -3.84
C LEU A 276 5.57 9.45 -4.46
N SER A 277 4.67 9.19 -5.42
CA SER A 277 4.68 7.96 -6.21
C SER A 277 6.01 7.71 -6.94
N ARG A 278 6.68 8.78 -7.41
CA ARG A 278 7.97 8.71 -8.12
C ARG A 278 9.11 8.22 -7.22
N ILE A 279 8.96 8.39 -5.91
CA ILE A 279 9.88 7.91 -4.88
C ILE A 279 9.35 6.68 -4.13
N ARG A 280 8.35 5.98 -4.72
CA ARG A 280 7.74 4.73 -4.21
C ARG A 280 7.08 4.86 -2.83
N HIS A 281 6.60 6.06 -2.50
CA HIS A 281 5.80 6.32 -1.31
C HIS A 281 4.29 6.18 -1.62
N PRO A 282 3.48 5.77 -0.62
CA PRO A 282 2.06 5.48 -0.82
C PRO A 282 1.24 6.78 -0.95
N VAL A 283 0.81 7.12 -2.17
CA VAL A 283 0.01 8.34 -2.42
C VAL A 283 -1.38 8.24 -1.79
N ARG A 284 -2.12 7.15 -2.05
CA ARG A 284 -3.52 7.04 -1.61
C ARG A 284 -3.69 6.97 -0.10
N PRO A 285 -2.95 6.12 0.65
CA PRO A 285 -2.94 6.16 2.11
C PRO A 285 -2.66 7.55 2.70
N VAL A 286 -1.74 8.32 2.09
CA VAL A 286 -1.43 9.67 2.54
C VAL A 286 -2.59 10.63 2.27
N LEU A 287 -3.20 10.59 1.08
CA LEU A 287 -4.40 11.38 0.78
C LEU A 287 -5.56 11.05 1.73
N ASP A 288 -5.80 9.77 2.00
CA ASP A 288 -6.89 9.32 2.88
C ASP A 288 -6.68 9.85 4.31
N VAL A 289 -5.47 9.73 4.85
CA VAL A 289 -5.12 10.28 6.17
C VAL A 289 -5.25 11.80 6.22
N LEU A 290 -4.75 12.53 5.21
CA LEU A 290 -4.87 13.99 5.15
C LEU A 290 -6.35 14.42 5.07
N THR A 291 -7.18 13.68 4.33
CA THR A 291 -8.62 13.93 4.22
C THR A 291 -9.30 13.77 5.57
N VAL A 292 -9.06 12.65 6.26
CA VAL A 292 -9.69 12.37 7.57
C VAL A 292 -9.20 13.35 8.65
N ALA A 293 -7.95 13.82 8.56
CA ALA A 293 -7.43 14.86 9.45
C ALA A 293 -7.95 16.28 9.14
N GLY A 294 -8.71 16.48 8.04
CA GLY A 294 -9.13 17.82 7.61
C GLY A 294 -7.98 18.71 7.11
N MET A 295 -6.85 18.10 6.73
CA MET A 295 -5.59 18.76 6.35
C MET A 295 -5.28 18.65 4.86
N LEU A 296 -6.19 18.10 4.05
CA LEU A 296 -6.04 18.01 2.60
C LEU A 296 -6.69 19.21 1.91
N ALA A 297 -5.91 19.99 1.17
CA ALA A 297 -6.42 20.90 0.15
C ALA A 297 -6.47 20.15 -1.20
N ASP A 298 -7.65 19.68 -1.60
CA ASP A 298 -7.79 18.92 -2.83
C ASP A 298 -7.86 19.85 -4.06
N ASP A 299 -6.69 20.24 -4.55
CA ASP A 299 -6.48 21.11 -5.71
C ASP A 299 -6.49 20.36 -7.05
N ARG A 300 -6.87 19.08 -7.05
CA ARG A 300 -6.91 18.28 -8.28
C ARG A 300 -8.12 18.69 -9.11
N VAL A 301 -7.88 19.01 -10.38
CA VAL A 301 -8.95 19.12 -11.38
C VAL A 301 -9.63 17.75 -11.54
N PRO A 302 -10.94 17.63 -11.31
CA PRO A 302 -11.68 16.39 -11.49
C PRO A 302 -11.44 15.79 -12.88
N PRO A 303 -11.28 14.46 -13.02
CA PRO A 303 -11.02 13.82 -14.32
C PRO A 303 -12.08 14.14 -15.38
N THR A 304 -13.32 14.30 -14.97
CA THR A 304 -14.45 14.64 -15.84
C THR A 304 -14.32 16.05 -16.42
N GLU A 305 -13.85 17.01 -15.63
CA GLU A 305 -13.62 18.39 -16.07
C GLU A 305 -12.43 18.49 -17.01
N ARG A 306 -11.31 17.84 -16.66
CA ARG A 306 -10.17 17.74 -17.58
C ARG A 306 -10.54 17.09 -18.91
N TRP A 307 -11.32 16.01 -18.87
CA TRP A 307 -11.83 15.35 -20.07
C TRP A 307 -12.71 16.30 -20.89
N PHE A 308 -13.62 17.02 -20.24
CA PHE A 308 -14.53 17.97 -20.88
C PHE A 308 -13.78 19.07 -21.62
N GLN A 309 -12.82 19.71 -20.94
CA GLN A 309 -11.99 20.76 -21.53
C GLN A 309 -11.24 20.26 -22.78
N LEU A 310 -10.69 19.04 -22.73
CA LEU A 310 -10.06 18.42 -23.91
C LEU A 310 -11.04 18.14 -25.06
N GLN A 311 -12.32 17.87 -24.77
CA GLN A 311 -13.32 17.59 -25.80
C GLN A 311 -13.73 18.83 -26.59
N ILE A 312 -13.74 20.00 -25.93
CA ILE A 312 -14.18 21.28 -26.51
C ILE A 312 -13.01 22.09 -27.09
N THR A 313 -11.77 21.67 -26.92
CA THR A 313 -10.60 22.25 -27.58
C THR A 313 -10.81 22.30 -29.11
N GLY A 314 -10.54 23.46 -29.72
CA GLY A 314 -10.69 23.68 -31.16
C GLY A 314 -12.11 24.00 -31.64
N LEU A 315 -13.12 23.98 -30.77
CA LEU A 315 -14.43 24.54 -31.08
C LEU A 315 -14.42 26.08 -31.07
N PRO A 316 -15.30 26.75 -31.85
CA PRO A 316 -15.55 28.19 -31.78
C PRO A 316 -15.83 28.67 -30.36
N GLU A 317 -15.50 29.92 -30.07
CA GLU A 317 -15.59 30.52 -28.73
C GLU A 317 -17.02 30.47 -28.16
N ASP A 318 -18.03 30.81 -28.96
CA ASP A 318 -19.42 30.79 -28.51
C ASP A 318 -19.91 29.36 -28.20
N ILE A 319 -19.59 28.39 -29.06
CA ILE A 319 -19.93 26.97 -28.80
C ILE A 319 -19.23 26.46 -27.54
N ARG A 320 -17.98 26.87 -27.31
CA ARG A 320 -17.23 26.51 -26.09
C ARG A 320 -17.95 27.05 -24.86
N HIS A 321 -18.28 28.34 -24.86
CA HIS A 321 -18.97 29.00 -23.75
C HIS A 321 -20.34 28.35 -23.46
N GLU A 322 -21.13 28.07 -24.50
CA GLU A 322 -22.42 27.40 -24.37
C GLU A 322 -22.27 26.00 -23.75
N LEU A 323 -21.29 25.22 -24.19
CA LEU A 323 -21.01 23.91 -23.64
C LEU A 323 -20.49 23.98 -22.19
N GLU A 324 -19.70 24.99 -21.83
CA GLU A 324 -19.23 25.23 -20.46
C GLU A 324 -20.40 25.52 -19.52
N VAL A 325 -21.33 26.38 -19.93
CA VAL A 325 -22.57 26.65 -19.17
C VAL A 325 -23.41 25.39 -19.01
N TRP A 326 -23.54 24.59 -20.07
CA TRP A 326 -24.21 23.30 -19.97
C TRP A 326 -23.49 22.36 -19.00
N PHE A 327 -22.18 22.22 -19.10
CA PHE A 327 -21.39 21.29 -18.32
C PHE A 327 -21.44 21.62 -16.82
N ASP A 328 -21.26 22.89 -16.46
CA ASP A 328 -21.36 23.37 -15.08
C ASP A 328 -22.74 23.03 -14.47
N ILE A 329 -23.83 23.43 -15.13
CA ILE A 329 -25.19 23.18 -14.63
C ILE A 329 -25.54 21.68 -14.65
N ALA A 330 -25.10 20.93 -15.65
CA ALA A 330 -25.37 19.51 -15.74
C ALA A 330 -24.67 18.72 -14.62
N ARG A 331 -23.45 19.13 -14.25
CA ARG A 331 -22.65 18.46 -13.22
C ARG A 331 -22.99 18.93 -11.81
N ASN A 332 -23.03 20.25 -11.59
CA ASN A 332 -23.18 20.85 -10.26
C ASN A 332 -24.65 21.15 -9.92
N GLY A 333 -25.56 21.03 -10.89
CA GLY A 333 -26.94 21.43 -10.73
C GLY A 333 -27.09 22.95 -10.72
N SER A 334 -28.31 23.42 -10.45
CA SER A 334 -28.54 24.84 -10.20
C SER A 334 -29.81 25.05 -9.40
N THR A 335 -29.70 25.91 -8.38
CA THR A 335 -30.83 26.37 -7.57
C THR A 335 -31.58 27.54 -8.22
N THR A 336 -30.95 28.25 -9.16
CA THR A 336 -31.56 29.36 -9.92
C THR A 336 -32.58 28.83 -10.92
N PRO A 337 -33.87 29.24 -10.84
CA PRO A 337 -34.91 28.80 -11.76
C PRO A 337 -34.57 29.00 -13.25
N PRO A 338 -34.91 28.05 -14.15
CA PRO A 338 -35.40 26.70 -13.86
C PRO A 338 -34.37 25.86 -13.09
N ARG A 339 -34.82 25.17 -12.04
CA ARG A 339 -33.96 24.38 -11.17
C ARG A 339 -33.48 23.10 -11.87
N PHE A 340 -32.21 22.76 -11.67
CA PHE A 340 -31.61 21.54 -12.21
C PHE A 340 -30.97 20.73 -11.09
N ARG A 341 -31.25 19.43 -11.08
CA ARG A 341 -30.54 18.49 -10.22
C ARG A 341 -29.19 18.12 -10.85
N PRO A 342 -28.11 18.04 -10.05
CA PRO A 342 -26.82 17.49 -10.47
C PRO A 342 -27.00 16.12 -11.15
N ARG A 343 -26.28 15.87 -12.23
CA ARG A 343 -26.20 14.55 -12.87
C ARG A 343 -24.90 13.86 -12.52
N SER A 344 -24.90 12.53 -12.58
CA SER A 344 -23.66 11.77 -12.41
C SER A 344 -22.67 12.10 -13.53
N ASP A 345 -21.37 12.10 -13.20
CA ASP A 345 -20.29 12.32 -14.16
C ASP A 345 -20.40 11.40 -15.39
N ASN A 346 -20.76 10.13 -15.19
CA ASN A 346 -20.97 9.19 -16.30
C ASN A 346 -22.08 9.65 -17.24
N THR A 347 -23.20 10.15 -16.71
CA THR A 347 -24.30 10.67 -17.53
C THR A 347 -23.88 11.89 -18.34
N VAL A 348 -23.16 12.85 -17.72
CA VAL A 348 -22.65 14.04 -18.42
C VAL A 348 -21.69 13.63 -19.53
N ARG A 349 -20.75 12.73 -19.23
CA ARG A 349 -19.78 12.21 -20.20
C ARG A 349 -20.45 11.50 -21.38
N SER A 350 -21.44 10.64 -21.11
CA SER A 350 -22.20 9.97 -22.17
C SER A 350 -22.99 10.96 -23.02
N GLN A 351 -23.70 11.91 -22.40
CA GLN A 351 -24.50 12.90 -23.12
C GLN A 351 -23.65 13.75 -24.08
N LEU A 352 -22.53 14.28 -23.61
CA LEU A 352 -21.61 15.00 -24.49
C LEU A 352 -20.97 14.06 -25.50
N GLY A 353 -20.52 12.88 -25.09
CA GLY A 353 -19.88 11.91 -26.00
C GLY A 353 -20.74 11.55 -27.22
N TYR A 354 -22.06 11.39 -27.04
CA TYR A 354 -22.98 11.11 -28.15
C TYR A 354 -23.36 12.34 -28.98
N ALA A 355 -23.34 13.55 -28.39
CA ALA A 355 -23.68 14.79 -29.08
C ALA A 355 -22.48 15.44 -29.80
N LEU A 356 -21.28 15.26 -29.28
CA LEU A 356 -20.07 15.96 -29.70
C LEU A 356 -19.69 15.76 -31.17
N PRO A 357 -19.82 14.56 -31.79
CA PRO A 357 -19.54 14.41 -33.21
C PRO A 357 -20.40 15.33 -34.09
N ILE A 358 -21.68 15.47 -33.77
CA ILE A 358 -22.61 16.37 -34.46
C ILE A 358 -22.23 17.82 -34.20
N ILE A 359 -21.95 18.19 -32.94
CA ILE A 359 -21.55 19.55 -32.59
C ILE A 359 -20.27 19.97 -33.31
N ARG A 360 -19.29 19.07 -33.44
CA ARG A 360 -18.06 19.31 -34.21
C ARG A 360 -18.32 19.45 -35.70
N ALA A 361 -19.31 18.76 -36.25
CA ALA A 361 -19.72 18.93 -37.64
C ALA A 361 -20.36 20.31 -37.85
N TRP A 362 -21.29 20.71 -36.98
CA TRP A 362 -21.91 22.03 -37.00
C TRP A 362 -20.92 23.17 -36.80
N ALA A 363 -19.92 23.00 -35.92
CA ALA A 363 -18.89 24.00 -35.66
C ALA A 363 -18.06 24.39 -36.90
N ARG A 364 -18.14 23.64 -38.02
CA ARG A 364 -17.50 23.99 -39.29
C ARG A 364 -18.26 25.05 -40.06
N THR A 365 -19.57 25.16 -39.86
CA THR A 365 -20.46 26.05 -40.62
C THR A 365 -21.18 27.07 -39.73
N HIS A 366 -21.30 26.79 -38.42
CA HIS A 366 -21.98 27.64 -37.45
C HIS A 366 -21.02 28.03 -36.32
N PRO A 367 -20.85 29.33 -36.03
CA PRO A 367 -20.03 29.80 -34.92
C PRO A 367 -20.68 29.58 -33.54
N SER A 368 -22.01 29.37 -33.45
CA SER A 368 -22.77 29.23 -32.20
C SER A 368 -23.88 28.16 -32.31
N LEU A 369 -24.21 27.47 -31.21
CA LEU A 369 -25.35 26.55 -31.16
C LEU A 369 -26.70 27.28 -31.21
N ARG A 370 -26.71 28.62 -31.04
CA ARG A 370 -27.91 29.44 -31.20
C ARG A 370 -28.46 29.41 -32.64
N GLU A 371 -27.60 29.22 -33.63
CA GLU A 371 -27.99 29.17 -35.04
C GLU A 371 -28.66 27.84 -35.43
N ILE A 372 -28.52 26.81 -34.58
CA ILE A 372 -28.99 25.46 -34.89
C ILE A 372 -30.51 25.39 -34.76
N GLY A 373 -31.17 25.14 -35.89
CA GLY A 373 -32.60 24.95 -36.01
C GLY A 373 -33.04 23.49 -35.83
N ARG A 374 -34.35 23.27 -35.95
CA ARG A 374 -34.94 21.92 -35.90
C ARG A 374 -34.45 21.04 -37.06
N ASP A 375 -34.36 21.61 -38.25
CA ASP A 375 -34.00 20.89 -39.47
C ASP A 375 -32.55 20.44 -39.44
N ASP A 376 -31.65 21.27 -38.90
CA ASP A 376 -30.24 20.90 -38.67
C ASP A 376 -30.10 19.70 -37.71
N VAL A 377 -30.93 19.67 -36.65
CA VAL A 377 -30.98 18.53 -35.74
C VAL A 377 -31.48 17.28 -36.47
N LEU A 378 -32.57 17.38 -37.24
CA LEU A 378 -33.11 16.23 -37.96
C LEU A 378 -32.15 15.68 -39.02
N ALA A 379 -31.45 16.56 -39.74
CA ALA A 379 -30.47 16.20 -40.77
C ALA A 379 -29.22 15.53 -40.17
N ALA A 380 -28.81 15.92 -38.96
CA ALA A 380 -27.61 15.39 -38.32
C ALA A 380 -27.83 14.10 -37.50
N LEU A 381 -29.08 13.80 -37.11
CA LEU A 381 -29.37 12.64 -36.28
C LEU A 381 -29.11 11.31 -37.02
N PRO A 382 -28.52 10.29 -36.37
CA PRO A 382 -28.41 8.95 -36.93
C PRO A 382 -29.77 8.39 -37.38
N PRO A 383 -29.84 7.51 -38.38
CA PRO A 383 -31.11 7.07 -38.98
C PRO A 383 -32.01 6.33 -37.99
N SER A 384 -31.48 5.45 -37.14
CA SER A 384 -32.29 4.62 -36.24
C SER A 384 -31.52 4.12 -34.99
N GLY A 385 -32.21 3.39 -34.13
CA GLY A 385 -31.63 2.61 -33.04
C GLY A 385 -31.14 3.39 -31.82
N SER A 386 -30.33 2.72 -31.00
CA SER A 386 -29.75 3.29 -29.78
C SER A 386 -28.82 4.49 -30.01
N PRO A 387 -28.05 4.60 -31.12
CA PRO A 387 -27.27 5.80 -31.39
C PRO A 387 -28.16 7.04 -31.57
N ARG A 388 -29.24 6.94 -32.37
CA ARG A 388 -30.18 8.05 -32.58
C ARG A 388 -30.79 8.53 -31.26
N SER A 389 -31.27 7.60 -30.44
CA SER A 389 -31.86 7.92 -29.13
C SER A 389 -30.85 8.58 -28.19
N SER A 390 -29.63 8.04 -28.09
CA SER A 390 -28.60 8.54 -27.17
C SER A 390 -28.09 9.93 -27.59
N THR A 391 -27.89 10.13 -28.89
CA THR A 391 -27.50 11.44 -29.46
C THR A 391 -28.58 12.48 -29.23
N LEU A 392 -29.85 12.17 -29.51
CA LEU A 392 -30.95 13.10 -29.26
C LEU A 392 -31.13 13.41 -27.76
N GLN A 393 -30.91 12.43 -26.87
CA GLN A 393 -30.90 12.69 -25.42
C GLN A 393 -29.76 13.62 -25.00
N GLY A 394 -28.56 13.46 -25.57
CA GLY A 394 -27.44 14.37 -25.37
C GLY A 394 -27.77 15.80 -25.80
N LEU A 395 -28.25 15.97 -27.04
CA LEU A 395 -28.65 17.26 -27.58
C LEU A 395 -29.79 17.90 -26.78
N ARG A 396 -30.81 17.13 -26.37
CA ARG A 396 -31.89 17.60 -25.50
C ARG A 396 -31.38 18.09 -24.16
N SER A 397 -30.38 17.42 -23.59
CA SER A 397 -29.76 17.84 -22.33
C SER A 397 -29.11 19.21 -22.48
N ILE A 398 -28.35 19.39 -23.56
CA ILE A 398 -27.64 20.63 -23.91
C ILE A 398 -28.64 21.76 -24.15
N PHE A 399 -29.48 21.64 -25.18
CA PHE A 399 -30.40 22.71 -25.57
C PHE A 399 -31.45 23.05 -24.52
N ARG A 400 -31.83 22.10 -23.64
CA ARG A 400 -32.69 22.41 -22.50
C ARG A 400 -32.03 23.38 -21.52
N ILE A 401 -30.74 23.19 -21.23
CA ILE A 401 -30.01 24.09 -20.33
C ILE A 401 -29.73 25.43 -21.03
N LEU A 402 -29.30 25.42 -22.30
CA LEU A 402 -29.06 26.65 -23.05
C LEU A 402 -30.31 27.53 -23.15
N LYS A 403 -31.47 26.93 -23.45
CA LYS A 403 -32.75 27.65 -23.47
C LYS A 403 -33.13 28.18 -22.08
N ALA A 404 -32.93 27.37 -21.03
CA ALA A 404 -33.23 27.77 -19.64
C ALA A 404 -32.34 28.93 -19.16
N ARG A 405 -31.11 29.03 -19.68
CA ARG A 405 -30.17 30.15 -19.42
C ARG A 405 -30.23 31.25 -20.47
N LYS A 406 -31.25 31.23 -21.35
CA LYS A 406 -31.49 32.24 -22.39
C LYS A 406 -30.32 32.41 -23.37
N LEU A 407 -29.45 31.40 -23.51
CA LEU A 407 -28.38 31.39 -24.51
C LEU A 407 -28.92 31.08 -25.90
N THR A 408 -29.98 30.26 -25.99
CA THR A 408 -30.75 30.05 -27.21
C THR A 408 -32.19 30.55 -27.07
N PHE A 409 -32.74 31.09 -28.16
CA PHE A 409 -34.11 31.56 -28.18
C PHE A 409 -35.13 30.41 -28.29
N ILE A 410 -34.80 29.34 -29.01
CA ILE A 410 -35.65 28.16 -29.15
C ILE A 410 -34.84 26.92 -28.72
N ASN A 411 -35.54 25.89 -28.25
CA ASN A 411 -34.95 24.57 -28.11
C ASN A 411 -35.24 23.76 -29.40
N PRO A 412 -34.26 23.55 -30.29
CA PRO A 412 -34.48 22.89 -31.59
C PRO A 412 -34.83 21.40 -31.44
N THR A 413 -34.60 20.80 -30.27
CA THR A 413 -34.89 19.38 -30.00
C THR A 413 -36.32 19.12 -29.55
N THR A 414 -37.13 20.18 -29.36
CA THR A 414 -38.50 20.08 -28.87
C THR A 414 -39.38 19.36 -29.89
N ARG A 415 -40.30 18.49 -29.44
CA ARG A 415 -41.22 17.72 -30.32
C ARG A 415 -40.53 16.84 -31.40
N ILE A 416 -39.25 16.51 -31.26
CA ILE A 416 -38.62 15.46 -32.07
C ILE A 416 -38.86 14.14 -31.34
N SER A 417 -39.56 13.16 -31.95
CA SER A 417 -39.81 11.88 -31.28
C SER A 417 -38.54 11.04 -31.16
N VAL A 418 -38.38 10.35 -30.02
CA VAL A 418 -37.37 9.31 -29.84
C VAL A 418 -38.12 7.98 -29.94
N PRO A 419 -37.96 7.20 -31.02
CA PRO A 419 -38.43 5.83 -31.02
C PRO A 419 -37.76 5.08 -29.87
N THR A 420 -38.53 4.30 -29.12
CA THR A 420 -37.95 3.39 -28.14
C THR A 420 -37.07 2.41 -28.91
N PRO A 421 -35.75 2.31 -28.63
CA PRO A 421 -34.89 1.39 -29.36
C PRO A 421 -35.45 -0.03 -29.27
N ASP A 422 -35.41 -0.77 -30.37
CA ASP A 422 -35.76 -2.19 -30.35
C ASP A 422 -34.91 -2.91 -29.30
N LYS A 423 -35.60 -3.63 -28.41
CA LYS A 423 -34.96 -4.36 -27.33
C LYS A 423 -34.29 -5.60 -27.93
N HIS A 424 -33.03 -5.49 -28.33
CA HIS A 424 -32.29 -6.66 -28.80
C HIS A 424 -32.15 -7.70 -27.68
N VAL A 425 -32.41 -8.96 -28.05
CA VAL A 425 -32.05 -10.15 -27.25
C VAL A 425 -30.54 -10.09 -26.99
N PRO A 426 -30.07 -10.30 -25.75
CA PRO A 426 -28.63 -10.31 -25.45
C PRO A 426 -27.89 -11.32 -26.32
N ALA A 427 -26.68 -10.96 -26.78
CA ALA A 427 -25.84 -11.89 -27.52
C ALA A 427 -25.40 -13.07 -26.62
N PRO A 428 -25.31 -14.30 -27.14
CA PRO A 428 -24.78 -15.45 -26.42
C PRO A 428 -23.35 -15.16 -25.93
N ILE A 429 -23.00 -15.68 -24.76
CA ILE A 429 -21.63 -15.59 -24.23
C ILE A 429 -20.80 -16.82 -24.63
N ASP A 430 -19.48 -16.69 -24.55
CA ASP A 430 -18.59 -17.85 -24.63
C ASP A 430 -18.69 -18.69 -23.34
N LEU A 431 -19.44 -19.79 -23.42
CA LEU A 431 -19.61 -20.73 -22.32
C LEU A 431 -18.30 -21.43 -21.92
N THR A 432 -17.33 -21.55 -22.83
CA THR A 432 -16.01 -22.12 -22.53
C THR A 432 -15.25 -21.19 -21.59
N GLU A 433 -15.24 -19.89 -21.90
CA GLU A 433 -14.60 -18.89 -21.05
C GLU A 433 -15.30 -18.81 -19.68
N LEU A 434 -16.64 -18.87 -19.64
CA LEU A 434 -17.39 -18.88 -18.39
C LEU A 434 -17.07 -20.11 -17.52
N ARG A 435 -17.04 -21.31 -18.11
CA ARG A 435 -16.64 -22.54 -17.40
C ARG A 435 -15.21 -22.43 -16.88
N GLY A 436 -14.29 -21.87 -17.67
CA GLY A 436 -12.93 -21.58 -17.24
C GLY A 436 -12.87 -20.61 -16.06
N ALA A 437 -13.72 -19.58 -16.03
CA ALA A 437 -13.81 -18.65 -14.91
C ALA A 437 -14.37 -19.31 -13.64
N LEU A 438 -15.40 -20.16 -13.78
CA LEU A 438 -16.00 -20.92 -12.66
C LEU A 438 -15.02 -21.94 -12.05
N ASN A 439 -14.13 -22.52 -12.86
CA ASN A 439 -13.16 -23.53 -12.41
C ASN A 439 -11.75 -22.94 -12.21
N SER A 440 -11.62 -21.63 -12.12
CA SER A 440 -10.33 -20.97 -11.95
C SER A 440 -9.73 -21.24 -10.56
N ASP A 441 -8.43 -21.51 -10.50
CA ASP A 441 -7.66 -21.59 -9.24
C ASP A 441 -7.62 -20.27 -8.47
N ASP A 442 -7.98 -19.16 -9.12
CA ASP A 442 -8.20 -17.90 -8.43
C ASP A 442 -9.60 -17.90 -7.79
N PRO A 443 -9.70 -17.99 -6.45
CA PRO A 443 -10.99 -18.05 -5.77
C PRO A 443 -11.80 -16.77 -5.97
N THR A 444 -11.14 -15.64 -6.23
CA THR A 444 -11.84 -14.37 -6.50
C THR A 444 -12.60 -14.43 -7.82
N ARG A 445 -11.94 -14.88 -8.90
CA ARG A 445 -12.56 -15.04 -10.23
C ARG A 445 -13.68 -16.06 -10.18
N ALA A 446 -13.46 -17.21 -9.52
CA ALA A 446 -14.47 -18.25 -9.37
C ALA A 446 -15.71 -17.77 -8.61
N ALA A 447 -15.55 -17.07 -7.49
CA ALA A 447 -16.68 -16.53 -6.71
C ALA A 447 -17.47 -15.46 -7.47
N LEU A 448 -16.78 -14.52 -8.14
CA LEU A 448 -17.44 -13.51 -8.98
C LEU A 448 -18.25 -14.16 -10.12
N ALA A 449 -17.64 -15.11 -10.83
CA ALA A 449 -18.30 -15.84 -11.91
C ALA A 449 -19.52 -16.61 -11.39
N ALA A 450 -19.41 -17.27 -10.24
CA ALA A 450 -20.50 -18.05 -9.65
C ALA A 450 -21.69 -17.18 -9.23
N LEU A 451 -21.47 -16.05 -8.57
CA LEU A 451 -22.56 -15.14 -8.20
C LEU A 451 -23.28 -14.58 -9.44
N LEU A 452 -22.56 -14.33 -10.53
CA LEU A 452 -23.15 -13.86 -11.78
C LEU A 452 -23.90 -14.97 -12.52
N ALA A 453 -23.27 -16.13 -12.70
CA ALA A 453 -23.78 -17.22 -13.51
C ALA A 453 -24.94 -17.98 -12.87
N PHE A 454 -25.03 -18.05 -11.53
CA PHE A 454 -26.13 -18.76 -10.86
C PHE A 454 -27.24 -17.83 -10.40
N HIS A 455 -26.89 -16.66 -9.88
CA HIS A 455 -27.84 -15.76 -9.21
C HIS A 455 -28.08 -14.45 -9.94
N ALA A 456 -27.41 -14.24 -11.08
CA ALA A 456 -27.48 -13.02 -11.87
C ALA A 456 -27.45 -11.79 -10.96
N ILE A 457 -26.38 -11.59 -10.17
CA ILE A 457 -26.24 -10.41 -9.32
C ILE A 457 -25.88 -9.18 -10.18
N ARG A 458 -26.36 -7.98 -9.82
CA ARG A 458 -25.99 -6.74 -10.56
C ARG A 458 -24.54 -6.35 -10.23
N ILE A 459 -23.83 -5.75 -11.19
CA ILE A 459 -22.45 -5.29 -10.95
C ILE A 459 -22.39 -4.32 -9.77
N TRP A 460 -23.32 -3.37 -9.67
CA TRP A 460 -23.34 -2.43 -8.54
C TRP A 460 -23.63 -3.14 -7.21
N GLN A 461 -24.48 -4.19 -7.21
CA GLN A 461 -24.72 -5.01 -6.03
C GLN A 461 -23.43 -5.73 -5.62
N LEU A 462 -22.73 -6.38 -6.55
CA LEU A 462 -21.43 -7.03 -6.28
C LEU A 462 -20.41 -6.08 -5.64
N LEU A 463 -20.41 -4.81 -6.05
CA LEU A 463 -19.51 -3.79 -5.50
C LEU A 463 -19.89 -3.36 -4.09
N GLN A 464 -21.18 -3.35 -3.76
CA GLN A 464 -21.69 -2.90 -2.47
C GLN A 464 -21.81 -4.01 -1.44
N LEU A 465 -21.86 -5.29 -1.88
CA LEU A 465 -21.93 -6.44 -0.99
C LEU A 465 -20.86 -6.36 0.09
N GLN A 466 -21.29 -6.55 1.33
CA GLN A 466 -20.46 -6.63 2.52
C GLN A 466 -20.36 -8.06 3.03
N LEU A 467 -19.42 -8.31 3.94
CA LEU A 467 -19.28 -9.62 4.58
C LEU A 467 -20.57 -10.05 5.30
N ALA A 468 -21.26 -9.11 5.95
CA ALA A 468 -22.50 -9.39 6.68
C ALA A 468 -23.68 -9.79 5.77
N ASP A 469 -23.61 -9.48 4.48
CA ASP A 469 -24.65 -9.81 3.50
C ASP A 469 -24.61 -11.28 3.09
N VAL A 470 -23.54 -12.01 3.41
CA VAL A 470 -23.40 -13.44 3.13
C VAL A 470 -23.41 -14.21 4.45
N ARG A 471 -24.53 -14.87 4.75
CA ARG A 471 -24.70 -15.65 5.99
C ARG A 471 -25.74 -16.75 5.81
N ASP A 472 -25.58 -17.85 6.54
CA ASP A 472 -26.52 -18.98 6.57
C ASP A 472 -26.82 -19.57 5.17
N GLY A 473 -25.82 -19.56 4.28
CA GLY A 473 -25.99 -20.01 2.89
C GLY A 473 -26.91 -19.12 2.04
N ARG A 474 -27.17 -17.89 2.47
CA ARG A 474 -28.02 -16.90 1.81
C ARG A 474 -27.27 -15.61 1.55
N LEU A 475 -27.67 -14.92 0.50
CA LEU A 475 -27.22 -13.58 0.14
C LEU A 475 -28.34 -12.59 0.40
N TYR A 476 -28.10 -11.63 1.28
CA TYR A 476 -29.04 -10.57 1.64
C TYR A 476 -28.78 -9.36 0.75
N LEU A 477 -29.71 -9.05 -0.14
CA LEU A 477 -29.69 -7.85 -0.97
C LEU A 477 -30.74 -6.87 -0.46
N PRO A 478 -30.62 -5.55 -0.77
CA PRO A 478 -31.62 -4.57 -0.35
C PRO A 478 -33.04 -4.87 -0.83
N ASP A 479 -33.17 -5.56 -1.96
CA ASP A 479 -34.44 -5.86 -2.63
C ASP A 479 -34.93 -7.30 -2.43
N ARG A 480 -34.07 -8.24 -2.02
CA ARG A 480 -34.43 -9.67 -1.88
C ARG A 480 -33.41 -10.49 -1.10
N ILE A 481 -33.81 -11.68 -0.68
CA ILE A 481 -32.91 -12.69 -0.11
C ILE A 481 -32.74 -13.82 -1.13
N VAL A 482 -31.49 -14.14 -1.48
CA VAL A 482 -31.17 -15.17 -2.48
C VAL A 482 -30.54 -16.39 -1.78
N PRO A 483 -31.19 -17.56 -1.76
CA PRO A 483 -30.55 -18.81 -1.35
C PRO A 483 -29.38 -19.13 -2.28
N LEU A 484 -28.18 -19.27 -1.73
CA LEU A 484 -27.00 -19.55 -2.54
C LEU A 484 -26.98 -21.01 -2.97
N ALA A 485 -26.79 -21.27 -4.26
CA ALA A 485 -26.62 -22.63 -4.77
C ALA A 485 -25.35 -23.26 -4.18
N GLU A 486 -25.33 -24.57 -3.99
CA GLU A 486 -24.20 -25.28 -3.38
C GLU A 486 -22.85 -24.98 -4.06
N PRO A 487 -22.74 -24.99 -5.41
CA PRO A 487 -21.49 -24.65 -6.09
C PRO A 487 -21.03 -23.20 -5.86
N VAL A 488 -21.96 -22.29 -5.56
CA VAL A 488 -21.68 -20.89 -5.24
C VAL A 488 -21.19 -20.77 -3.80
N ARG A 489 -21.84 -21.46 -2.85
CA ARG A 489 -21.42 -21.49 -1.45
C ARG A 489 -19.97 -21.95 -1.32
N ALA A 490 -19.60 -23.02 -2.01
CA ALA A 490 -18.23 -23.54 -2.00
C ALA A 490 -17.20 -22.49 -2.49
N ARG A 491 -17.49 -21.81 -3.60
CA ARG A 491 -16.59 -20.79 -4.19
C ARG A 491 -16.51 -19.52 -3.36
N VAL A 492 -17.63 -19.07 -2.81
CA VAL A 492 -17.66 -17.92 -1.90
C VAL A 492 -16.88 -18.25 -0.62
N SER A 493 -17.03 -19.46 -0.06
CA SER A 493 -16.24 -19.91 1.09
C SER A 493 -14.74 -19.92 0.78
N ALA A 494 -14.33 -20.51 -0.34
CA ALA A 494 -12.93 -20.53 -0.76
C ALA A 494 -12.35 -19.10 -0.94
N TYR A 495 -13.18 -18.17 -1.44
CA TYR A 495 -12.81 -16.76 -1.52
C TYR A 495 -12.68 -16.10 -0.14
N LEU A 496 -13.61 -16.35 0.78
CA LEU A 496 -13.55 -15.83 2.14
C LEU A 496 -12.31 -16.35 2.88
N ASP A 497 -11.96 -17.62 2.72
CA ASP A 497 -10.73 -18.21 3.28
C ASP A 497 -9.46 -17.58 2.68
N TYR A 498 -9.46 -17.34 1.37
CA TYR A 498 -8.38 -16.61 0.71
C TYR A 498 -8.26 -15.17 1.23
N ARG A 499 -9.39 -14.47 1.35
CA ARG A 499 -9.46 -13.09 1.82
C ARG A 499 -8.94 -12.97 3.25
N GLN A 500 -9.40 -13.84 4.15
CA GLN A 500 -9.01 -13.85 5.56
C GLN A 500 -7.50 -14.15 5.72
N ARG A 501 -6.94 -15.07 4.93
CA ARG A 501 -5.50 -15.36 4.95
C ARG A 501 -4.65 -14.21 4.39
N THR A 502 -5.13 -13.53 3.35
CA THR A 502 -4.36 -12.50 2.65
C THR A 502 -4.42 -11.14 3.38
N TRP A 503 -5.57 -10.83 3.98
CA TRP A 503 -5.82 -9.57 4.67
C TRP A 503 -6.56 -9.81 6.00
N PRO A 504 -5.90 -10.43 7.00
CA PRO A 504 -6.55 -10.80 8.26
C PRO A 504 -7.05 -9.60 9.06
N ASP A 505 -6.33 -8.47 8.98
CA ASP A 505 -6.61 -7.27 9.77
C ASP A 505 -7.42 -6.21 9.02
N THR A 506 -7.87 -6.48 7.79
CA THR A 506 -8.56 -5.48 6.96
C THR A 506 -9.85 -4.98 7.60
N ALA A 507 -10.00 -3.66 7.66
CA ALA A 507 -11.25 -3.02 8.07
C ALA A 507 -12.23 -2.82 6.91
N ASN A 508 -11.89 -3.25 5.69
CA ASN A 508 -12.78 -3.08 4.54
C ASN A 508 -14.01 -3.99 4.71
N PRO A 509 -15.24 -3.46 4.78
CA PRO A 509 -16.43 -4.28 5.01
C PRO A 509 -16.89 -5.01 3.76
N HIS A 510 -16.45 -4.57 2.56
CA HIS A 510 -16.90 -5.13 1.31
C HIS A 510 -16.42 -6.57 1.16
N LEU A 511 -17.31 -7.41 0.59
CA LEU A 511 -17.07 -8.80 0.29
C LEU A 511 -15.84 -8.90 -0.61
N PHE A 512 -15.89 -8.27 -1.78
CA PHE A 512 -14.82 -8.31 -2.76
C PHE A 512 -13.81 -7.18 -2.59
N ILE A 513 -12.58 -7.55 -2.22
CA ILE A 513 -11.43 -6.66 -2.08
C ILE A 513 -10.21 -7.17 -2.86
N HIS A 514 -9.26 -6.27 -3.07
CA HIS A 514 -7.97 -6.52 -3.71
C HIS A 514 -6.86 -5.74 -3.00
N TYR A 515 -5.59 -6.04 -3.33
CA TYR A 515 -4.43 -5.45 -2.65
C TYR A 515 -4.39 -3.91 -2.56
N ARG A 516 -5.02 -3.17 -3.50
CA ARG A 516 -5.07 -1.69 -3.44
C ARG A 516 -6.19 -1.09 -2.58
N ASN A 517 -7.27 -1.81 -2.27
CA ASN A 517 -8.39 -1.30 -1.46
C ASN A 517 -8.60 -2.09 -0.16
N ALA A 518 -7.86 -3.17 0.06
CA ALA A 518 -7.88 -3.90 1.33
C ALA A 518 -7.52 -3.02 2.54
N ASN A 519 -6.75 -1.95 2.33
CA ASN A 519 -6.37 -1.01 3.38
C ASN A 519 -7.28 0.24 3.42
N THR A 520 -8.42 0.21 2.72
CA THR A 520 -9.40 1.30 2.70
C THR A 520 -10.76 0.76 3.09
N THR A 521 -11.75 1.63 3.24
CA THR A 521 -13.16 1.27 3.47
C THR A 521 -14.01 1.39 2.21
N THR A 522 -13.37 1.57 1.05
CA THR A 522 -14.06 1.82 -0.22
C THR A 522 -14.27 0.52 -1.00
N PRO A 523 -15.37 0.40 -1.76
CA PRO A 523 -15.61 -0.77 -2.60
C PRO A 523 -14.58 -0.87 -3.73
N ALA A 524 -14.52 -2.03 -4.37
CA ALA A 524 -13.77 -2.21 -5.60
C ALA A 524 -14.37 -1.33 -6.73
N THR A 525 -13.77 -1.38 -7.93
CA THR A 525 -14.28 -0.64 -9.09
C THR A 525 -14.92 -1.59 -10.11
N PRO A 526 -15.91 -1.14 -10.91
CA PRO A 526 -16.46 -1.94 -12.01
C PRO A 526 -15.37 -2.44 -12.98
N TRP A 527 -14.35 -1.61 -13.23
CA TRP A 527 -13.21 -1.96 -14.06
C TRP A 527 -12.41 -3.15 -13.49
N TRP A 528 -12.22 -3.19 -12.17
CA TRP A 528 -11.53 -4.31 -11.53
C TRP A 528 -12.30 -5.62 -11.69
N ILE A 529 -13.64 -5.61 -11.50
CA ILE A 529 -14.47 -6.80 -11.71
C ILE A 529 -14.30 -7.33 -13.14
N ARG A 530 -14.44 -6.45 -14.14
CA ARG A 530 -14.23 -6.82 -15.56
C ARG A 530 -12.85 -7.42 -15.80
N LYS A 531 -11.80 -6.76 -15.28
CA LYS A 531 -10.42 -7.22 -15.44
C LYS A 531 -10.18 -8.57 -14.77
N ARG A 532 -10.78 -8.83 -13.60
CA ARG A 532 -10.59 -10.09 -12.87
C ARG A 532 -11.36 -11.25 -13.51
N LEU A 533 -12.54 -10.98 -14.06
CA LEU A 533 -13.36 -11.98 -14.75
C LEU A 533 -12.78 -12.38 -16.11
N GLY A 534 -12.20 -11.43 -16.86
CA GLY A 534 -11.79 -11.63 -18.26
C GLY A 534 -12.90 -11.26 -19.27
N MET A 535 -14.15 -11.26 -18.81
CA MET A 535 -15.36 -11.02 -19.60
C MET A 535 -16.24 -9.91 -19.01
N ILE A 536 -17.29 -9.53 -19.75
CA ILE A 536 -18.25 -8.51 -19.32
C ILE A 536 -19.25 -9.14 -18.35
N ALA A 537 -19.22 -8.75 -17.07
CA ALA A 537 -20.12 -9.27 -16.04
C ALA A 537 -21.62 -9.16 -16.39
N GLN A 538 -22.00 -8.10 -17.11
CA GLN A 538 -23.37 -7.91 -17.59
C GLN A 538 -23.79 -8.99 -18.59
N ALA A 539 -22.87 -9.52 -19.39
CA ALA A 539 -23.15 -10.57 -20.36
C ALA A 539 -23.45 -11.90 -19.64
N ILE A 540 -22.64 -12.29 -18.66
CA ILE A 540 -22.91 -13.47 -17.80
C ILE A 540 -24.28 -13.36 -17.13
N ARG A 541 -24.59 -12.17 -16.58
CA ARG A 541 -25.88 -11.91 -15.94
C ARG A 541 -27.03 -12.10 -16.94
N GLN A 542 -26.90 -11.56 -18.15
CA GLN A 542 -27.92 -11.64 -19.18
C GLN A 542 -28.14 -13.07 -19.67
N ASP A 543 -27.07 -13.82 -19.86
CA ASP A 543 -27.08 -15.23 -20.22
C ASP A 543 -27.87 -16.05 -19.20
N ARG A 544 -27.57 -15.90 -17.90
CA ARG A 544 -28.34 -16.60 -16.85
C ARG A 544 -29.82 -16.24 -16.81
N ILE A 545 -30.17 -14.96 -17.03
CA ILE A 545 -31.59 -14.56 -17.06
C ILE A 545 -32.30 -15.16 -18.27
N LEU A 546 -31.61 -15.21 -19.42
CA LEU A 546 -32.14 -15.78 -20.66
C LEU A 546 -32.34 -17.30 -20.52
N ASP A 547 -31.37 -18.00 -19.98
CA ASP A 547 -31.43 -19.43 -19.66
C ASP A 547 -32.64 -19.77 -18.77
N GLU A 548 -32.86 -19.01 -17.69
CA GLU A 548 -34.03 -19.19 -16.83
C GLU A 548 -35.35 -18.87 -17.55
N ALA A 549 -35.36 -17.86 -18.42
CA ALA A 549 -36.55 -17.52 -19.20
C ALA A 549 -36.96 -18.67 -20.12
N HIS A 550 -36.00 -19.32 -20.78
CA HIS A 550 -36.25 -20.50 -21.60
C HIS A 550 -36.66 -21.72 -20.76
N ALA A 551 -36.00 -21.96 -19.62
CA ALA A 551 -36.30 -23.09 -18.74
C ALA A 551 -37.71 -23.04 -18.13
N THR A 552 -38.30 -21.86 -17.99
CA THR A 552 -39.59 -21.62 -17.33
C THR A 552 -40.72 -21.31 -18.32
N GLY A 553 -40.48 -21.40 -19.63
CA GLY A 553 -41.47 -21.03 -20.64
C GLY A 553 -41.83 -19.54 -20.66
N GLY A 554 -40.94 -18.69 -20.14
CA GLY A 554 -41.12 -17.24 -20.12
C GLY A 554 -41.95 -16.72 -18.93
N ASP A 555 -41.92 -17.39 -17.77
CA ASP A 555 -42.59 -16.90 -16.56
C ASP A 555 -41.95 -15.59 -16.06
N VAL A 556 -42.60 -14.47 -16.40
CA VAL A 556 -42.19 -13.11 -16.02
C VAL A 556 -42.11 -12.94 -14.51
N ARG A 557 -43.03 -13.55 -13.76
CA ARG A 557 -43.10 -13.41 -12.30
C ARG A 557 -41.90 -14.11 -11.66
N GLN A 558 -41.61 -15.33 -12.08
CA GLN A 558 -40.45 -16.08 -11.60
C GLN A 558 -39.13 -15.32 -11.86
N LEU A 559 -38.95 -14.75 -13.06
CA LEU A 559 -37.78 -13.92 -13.38
C LEU A 559 -37.67 -12.67 -12.49
N CYS A 560 -38.80 -12.03 -12.19
CA CYS A 560 -38.85 -10.89 -11.26
C CYS A 560 -38.42 -11.30 -9.84
N GLU A 561 -38.97 -12.40 -9.31
CA GLU A 561 -38.69 -12.90 -7.96
C GLU A 561 -37.22 -13.37 -7.82
N LEU A 562 -36.69 -14.14 -8.77
CA LEU A 562 -35.32 -14.66 -8.72
C LEU A 562 -34.25 -13.56 -8.87
N PHE A 563 -34.42 -12.66 -9.85
CA PHE A 563 -33.36 -11.75 -10.27
C PHE A 563 -33.59 -10.27 -9.89
N GLY A 564 -34.70 -9.98 -9.21
CA GLY A 564 -35.09 -8.63 -8.80
C GLY A 564 -35.35 -7.70 -9.99
N LEU A 565 -35.82 -8.23 -11.11
CA LEU A 565 -36.13 -7.45 -12.32
C LEU A 565 -37.45 -6.71 -12.15
N SER A 566 -37.60 -5.54 -12.80
CA SER A 566 -38.93 -4.97 -13.01
C SER A 566 -39.67 -5.78 -14.08
N ILE A 567 -41.00 -5.74 -14.05
CA ILE A 567 -41.86 -6.42 -15.05
C ILE A 567 -41.42 -6.05 -16.48
N ALA A 568 -41.29 -4.75 -16.77
CA ALA A 568 -40.84 -4.26 -18.08
C ALA A 568 -39.41 -4.71 -18.47
N GLY A 569 -38.56 -4.99 -17.48
CA GLY A 569 -37.21 -5.51 -17.65
C GLY A 569 -37.19 -7.02 -17.89
N ALA A 570 -38.08 -7.77 -17.23
CA ALA A 570 -38.23 -9.22 -17.40
C ALA A 570 -38.85 -9.57 -18.77
N TYR A 571 -39.85 -8.81 -19.23
CA TYR A 571 -40.45 -8.96 -20.58
C TYR A 571 -39.43 -8.94 -21.73
N ARG A 572 -38.28 -8.27 -21.54
CA ARG A 572 -37.21 -8.25 -22.54
C ARG A 572 -36.61 -9.65 -22.81
N TYR A 573 -36.63 -10.54 -21.82
CA TYR A 573 -36.04 -11.86 -21.91
C TYR A 573 -37.07 -12.94 -22.25
N THR A 574 -38.36 -12.64 -22.10
CA THR A 574 -39.43 -13.58 -22.49
C THR A 574 -39.78 -13.47 -23.97
N SER A 575 -39.49 -12.35 -24.62
CA SER A 575 -39.72 -12.18 -26.06
C SER A 575 -38.91 -13.11 -26.96
N SER A 576 -37.90 -13.80 -26.42
CA SER A 576 -37.10 -14.81 -27.12
C SER A 576 -37.59 -16.24 -26.86
N VAL A 577 -38.58 -16.43 -26.00
CA VAL A 577 -39.13 -17.75 -25.68
C VAL A 577 -40.25 -18.05 -26.67
N ASP A 578 -40.15 -19.17 -27.39
CA ASP A 578 -41.25 -19.67 -28.20
C ASP A 578 -42.42 -20.07 -27.28
N HIS A 579 -43.58 -19.45 -27.47
CA HIS A 579 -44.79 -19.76 -26.70
C HIS A 579 -45.69 -20.69 -27.53
N PRO A 580 -45.63 -22.03 -27.34
CA PRO A 580 -46.45 -22.97 -28.12
C PRO A 580 -47.96 -22.69 -28.00
N GLY A 581 -48.44 -22.24 -26.83
CA GLY A 581 -49.86 -21.91 -26.63
C GLY A 581 -50.36 -20.66 -27.36
N ILE A 582 -49.49 -19.73 -27.78
CA ILE A 582 -49.89 -18.58 -28.61
C ILE A 582 -50.03 -19.02 -30.08
N ALA A 583 -49.15 -19.91 -30.54
CA ALA A 583 -49.26 -20.51 -31.87
C ALA A 583 -50.54 -21.36 -32.01
N GLU A 584 -50.91 -22.11 -30.96
CA GLU A 584 -52.17 -22.87 -30.91
C GLU A 584 -53.41 -21.95 -30.84
N TYR A 585 -53.35 -20.84 -30.09
CA TYR A 585 -54.44 -19.86 -30.03
C TYR A 585 -54.65 -19.15 -31.38
N GLU A 586 -53.57 -18.70 -32.03
CA GLU A 586 -53.62 -18.09 -33.38
C GLU A 586 -54.13 -19.06 -34.45
N GLN A 587 -53.87 -20.37 -34.31
CA GLN A 587 -54.44 -21.40 -35.16
C GLN A 587 -55.93 -21.64 -34.87
N SER A 588 -56.35 -21.67 -33.60
CA SER A 588 -57.77 -21.86 -33.24
C SER A 588 -58.68 -20.67 -33.56
N THR A 589 -58.12 -19.45 -33.68
CA THR A 589 -58.87 -18.25 -34.12
C THR A 589 -58.96 -18.10 -35.64
N LYS A 590 -58.34 -19.02 -36.40
CA LYS A 590 -58.40 -19.07 -37.88
C LYS A 590 -59.30 -20.20 -38.41
N GLU A 591 -59.85 -21.03 -37.53
CA GLU A 591 -61.01 -21.90 -37.79
C GLU A 591 -62.28 -21.21 -37.29
#